data_AF-A0A2K2HBM0-F1
#
_entry.id   AF-A0A2K2HBM0-F1
#
_cell.length_a   1.000
_cell.length_b   1.000
_cell.length_c   1.000
_cell.angle_alpha   90.00
_cell.angle_beta   90.00
_cell.angle_gamma   90.00
#
_symmetry.space_group_name_H-M   'P 1'
#
loop_
_entity.id
_entity.type
_entity.pdbx_description
1 polymer ?
#
loop_
_entity_poly.entity_id
_entity_poly.type
_entity_poly.pdbx_seq_one_letter_code
_entity_poly.pdbx_strand_id
1 'polypeptide(L)'
;MRRVFGLLAMLLVLGGCGMAPIPFAPNPKVAVERGMRRERLLVGDWRQALPAGRWRQSALFEWHGRKLPMVGLLQLDQRRQSLKLLALDDLGTKLFLLQLGPAGEELQVYQPALQGFAGFEDLLVSALRRLYPGGTIAANTRMELGEDAWLLRAPEGAVTAWFRFSGPQPLLTSWGGEGWQVDCYQLRRHRGQIWPEGMVLNDRKRGYRLLLRNEEFTADER
;
A
#
# COMPACT_ATOMS: atom_id res chain seq x y z
N MET A 1 33.89 -33.33 -18.23
CA MET A 1 34.08 -32.12 -17.38
C MET A 1 33.49 -30.84 -17.99
N ARG A 2 33.73 -30.48 -19.27
CA ARG A 2 33.18 -29.25 -19.91
C ARG A 2 31.65 -29.06 -19.81
N ARG A 3 30.84 -30.13 -19.92
CA ARG A 3 29.37 -30.06 -19.84
C ARG A 3 28.85 -29.71 -18.43
N VAL A 4 29.56 -30.11 -17.39
CA VAL A 4 29.19 -29.83 -15.98
C VAL A 4 29.42 -28.36 -15.65
N PHE A 5 30.51 -27.78 -16.18
CA PHE A 5 30.82 -26.35 -16.01
C PHE A 5 29.78 -25.45 -16.69
N GLY A 6 29.30 -25.84 -17.88
CA GLY A 6 28.24 -25.10 -18.58
C GLY A 6 26.90 -25.12 -17.83
N LEU A 7 26.52 -26.26 -17.25
CA LEU A 7 25.29 -26.39 -16.48
C LEU A 7 25.36 -25.58 -15.17
N LEU A 8 26.51 -25.59 -14.50
CA LEU A 8 26.74 -24.84 -13.26
C LEU A 8 26.71 -23.32 -13.51
N ALA A 9 27.31 -22.85 -14.61
CA ALA A 9 27.26 -21.45 -15.01
C ALA A 9 25.83 -21.01 -15.36
N MET A 10 25.04 -21.85 -16.01
CA MET A 10 23.63 -21.56 -16.32
C MET A 10 22.76 -21.49 -15.05
N LEU A 11 22.98 -22.38 -14.07
CA LEU A 11 22.31 -22.34 -12.76
C LEU A 11 22.67 -21.07 -11.96
N LEU A 12 23.91 -20.58 -12.06
CA LEU A 12 24.35 -19.35 -11.42
C LEU A 12 23.68 -18.09 -12.00
N VAL A 13 23.42 -18.06 -13.31
CA VAL A 13 22.71 -16.94 -13.95
C VAL A 13 21.22 -16.96 -13.63
N LEU A 14 20.62 -18.14 -13.40
CA LEU A 14 19.21 -18.28 -13.05
C LEU A 14 18.90 -17.95 -11.57
N GLY A 15 19.90 -17.94 -10.68
CA GLY A 15 19.73 -17.60 -9.27
C GLY A 15 19.59 -16.09 -8.97
N GLY A 16 19.78 -15.22 -9.97
CA GLY A 16 19.83 -13.76 -9.80
C GLY A 16 18.49 -13.03 -9.75
N CYS A 17 17.36 -13.71 -9.96
CA CYS A 17 16.03 -13.10 -9.89
C CYS A 17 15.55 -12.93 -8.43
N GLY A 18 16.38 -12.32 -7.58
CA GLY A 18 16.00 -11.92 -6.24
C GLY A 18 15.12 -10.68 -6.31
N MET A 19 13.91 -10.76 -5.75
CA MET A 19 13.07 -9.59 -5.51
C MET A 19 13.88 -8.57 -4.68
N ALA A 20 13.98 -7.32 -5.14
CA ALA A 20 14.72 -6.29 -4.42
C ALA A 20 14.21 -6.22 -2.96
N PRO A 21 15.12 -6.20 -1.97
CA PRO A 21 14.75 -6.28 -0.57
C PRO A 21 13.79 -5.14 -0.21
N ILE A 22 12.80 -5.45 0.64
CA ILE A 22 11.88 -4.44 1.17
C ILE A 22 12.69 -3.58 2.15
N PRO A 23 12.73 -2.24 1.99
CA PRO A 23 13.57 -1.36 2.79
C PRO A 23 12.96 -1.03 4.17
N PHE A 24 12.01 -1.85 4.64
CA PHE A 24 11.28 -1.62 5.89
C PHE A 24 11.50 -2.77 6.85
N ALA A 25 11.65 -2.46 8.14
CA ALA A 25 11.70 -3.48 9.17
C ALA A 25 10.34 -4.20 9.27
N PRO A 26 10.30 -5.55 9.33
CA PRO A 26 9.06 -6.28 9.51
C PRO A 26 8.42 -5.95 10.85
N ASN A 27 7.08 -5.97 10.90
CA ASN A 27 6.38 -5.83 12.17
C ASN A 27 6.69 -7.03 13.08
N PRO A 28 6.81 -6.82 14.40
CA PRO A 28 7.04 -7.92 15.33
C PRO A 28 5.89 -8.92 15.27
N LYS A 29 6.23 -10.21 15.20
CA LYS A 29 5.25 -11.30 15.28
C LYS A 29 4.92 -11.53 16.75
N VAL A 30 3.76 -11.02 17.17
CA VAL A 30 3.26 -11.18 18.53
C VAL A 30 1.93 -11.91 18.46
N ALA A 31 1.76 -12.92 19.32
CA ALA A 31 0.51 -13.66 19.43
C ALA A 31 -0.67 -12.72 19.68
N VAL A 32 -1.78 -12.95 18.98
CA VAL A 32 -3.01 -12.20 19.16
C VAL A 32 -3.84 -12.80 20.29
N GLU A 33 -4.57 -11.93 21.01
CA GLU A 33 -5.52 -12.36 22.04
C GLU A 33 -6.65 -13.19 21.41
N ARG A 34 -6.95 -14.35 22.02
CA ARG A 34 -8.08 -15.21 21.62
C ARG A 34 -9.40 -14.63 22.12
N GLY A 35 -10.49 -14.90 21.40
CA GLY A 35 -11.83 -14.44 21.79
C GLY A 35 -12.10 -12.95 21.52
N MET A 36 -11.25 -12.28 20.72
CA MET A 36 -11.48 -10.91 20.31
C MET A 36 -12.75 -10.79 19.46
N ARG A 37 -13.55 -9.76 19.74
CA ARG A 37 -14.72 -9.41 18.91
C ARG A 37 -14.28 -8.60 17.71
N ARG A 38 -14.97 -8.77 16.58
CA ARG A 38 -14.68 -8.06 15.33
C ARG A 38 -14.67 -6.55 15.49
N GLU A 39 -15.59 -5.99 16.27
CA GLU A 39 -15.72 -4.54 16.48
C GLU A 39 -14.42 -3.97 17.07
N ARG A 40 -13.72 -4.76 17.89
CA ARG A 40 -12.42 -4.38 18.45
C ARG A 40 -11.29 -4.44 17.43
N LEU A 41 -11.36 -5.33 16.45
CA LEU A 41 -10.41 -5.35 15.32
C LEU A 41 -10.59 -4.12 14.43
N LEU A 42 -11.84 -3.70 14.19
CA LEU A 42 -12.13 -2.53 13.36
C LEU A 42 -11.58 -1.22 13.96
N VAL A 43 -11.43 -1.13 15.29
CA VAL A 43 -10.71 -0.02 15.94
C VAL A 43 -9.23 0.03 15.53
N GLY A 44 -8.64 -1.13 15.21
CA GLY A 44 -7.28 -1.25 14.71
C GLY A 44 -7.12 -0.99 13.21
N ASP A 45 -8.21 -0.71 12.49
CA ASP A 45 -8.18 -0.30 11.09
C ASP A 45 -7.81 1.19 11.00
N TRP A 46 -6.50 1.45 11.08
CA TRP A 46 -5.96 2.81 11.04
C TRP A 46 -6.34 3.60 9.79
N ARG A 47 -6.75 2.95 8.68
CA ARG A 47 -7.19 3.64 7.45
C ARG A 47 -8.43 4.50 7.69
N GLN A 48 -9.29 4.07 8.61
CA GLN A 48 -10.49 4.83 9.01
C GLN A 48 -10.15 6.01 9.94
N ALA A 49 -8.97 5.97 10.56
CA ALA A 49 -8.49 6.96 11.52
C ALA A 49 -7.41 7.89 10.93
N LEU A 50 -7.11 7.82 9.63
CA LEU A 50 -6.10 8.65 8.98
C LEU A 50 -6.50 10.13 9.05
N PRO A 51 -5.73 11.00 9.72
CA PRO A 51 -6.11 12.39 9.91
C PRO A 51 -6.17 13.15 8.59
N ALA A 52 -7.12 14.09 8.50
CA ALA A 52 -7.12 15.10 7.47
C ALA A 52 -5.85 15.97 7.59
N GLY A 53 -5.30 16.37 6.45
CA GLY A 53 -4.07 17.16 6.41
C GLY A 53 -3.19 16.78 5.23
N ARG A 54 -1.93 17.19 5.32
CA ARG A 54 -0.93 17.03 4.27
C ARG A 54 0.13 16.03 4.70
N TRP A 55 0.49 15.16 3.77
CA TRP A 55 1.46 14.10 3.93
C TRP A 55 2.55 14.27 2.87
N ARG A 56 3.79 14.23 3.30
CA ARG A 56 4.95 14.10 2.41
C ARG A 56 5.38 12.64 2.40
N GLN A 57 5.54 12.08 1.21
CA GLN A 57 5.86 10.68 1.00
C GLN A 57 7.01 10.54 0.03
N SER A 58 7.89 9.58 0.27
CA SER A 58 8.78 9.06 -0.77
C SER A 58 8.16 7.79 -1.34
N ALA A 59 8.25 7.61 -2.66
CA ALA A 59 7.66 6.48 -3.33
C ALA A 59 8.58 5.92 -4.43
N LEU A 60 8.51 4.61 -4.62
CA LEU A 60 9.16 3.91 -5.71
C LEU A 60 8.12 3.06 -6.42
N PHE A 61 7.81 3.44 -7.66
CA PHE A 61 6.94 2.66 -8.53
C PHE A 61 7.78 1.76 -9.42
N GLU A 62 7.54 0.46 -9.35
CA GLU A 62 8.20 -0.56 -10.17
C GLU A 62 7.16 -1.20 -11.11
N TRP A 63 7.41 -1.20 -12.42
CA TRP A 63 6.52 -1.81 -13.42
C TRP A 63 7.34 -2.54 -14.47
N HIS A 64 7.15 -3.86 -14.59
CA HIS A 64 7.93 -4.72 -15.49
C HIS A 64 9.46 -4.46 -15.42
N GLY A 65 9.99 -4.29 -14.22
CA GLY A 65 11.42 -4.04 -13.97
C GLY A 65 11.87 -2.59 -14.14
N ARG A 66 11.04 -1.71 -14.72
CA ARG A 66 11.29 -0.27 -14.78
C ARG A 66 10.97 0.36 -13.43
N LYS A 67 11.78 1.33 -13.02
CA LYS A 67 11.65 2.01 -11.73
C LYS A 67 11.44 3.50 -11.93
N LEU A 68 10.53 4.07 -11.16
CA LEU A 68 10.25 5.49 -11.11
C LEU A 68 10.22 5.94 -9.64
N PRO A 69 11.33 6.52 -9.13
CA PRO A 69 11.31 7.17 -7.83
C PRO A 69 10.53 8.48 -7.93
N MET A 70 9.80 8.82 -6.87
CA MET A 70 9.02 10.05 -6.81
C MET A 70 8.82 10.53 -5.36
N VAL A 71 8.52 11.82 -5.21
CA VAL A 71 8.05 12.41 -3.96
C VAL A 71 6.56 12.73 -4.11
N GLY A 72 5.74 12.21 -3.21
CA GLY A 72 4.30 12.47 -3.16
C GLY A 72 3.96 13.54 -2.12
N LEU A 73 3.17 14.53 -2.52
CA LEU A 73 2.48 15.46 -1.62
C LEU A 73 0.99 15.13 -1.65
N LEU A 74 0.55 14.40 -0.63
CA LEU A 74 -0.82 13.93 -0.48
C LEU A 74 -1.58 14.85 0.47
N GLN A 75 -2.73 15.35 0.03
CA GLN A 75 -3.69 16.04 0.87
C GLN A 75 -4.93 15.15 1.04
N LEU A 76 -5.33 14.90 2.29
CA LEU A 76 -6.53 14.16 2.64
C LEU A 76 -7.56 15.11 3.24
N ASP A 77 -8.76 15.15 2.67
CA ASP A 77 -9.92 15.82 3.25
C ASP A 77 -11.00 14.78 3.58
N GLN A 78 -11.09 14.44 4.87
CA GLN A 78 -12.10 13.51 5.37
C GLN A 78 -13.54 14.03 5.19
N ARG A 79 -13.77 15.34 5.29
CA ARG A 79 -15.14 15.90 5.19
C ARG A 79 -15.70 15.75 3.79
N ARG A 80 -14.83 15.94 2.79
CA ARG A 80 -15.18 15.80 1.37
C ARG A 80 -14.97 14.40 0.82
N GLN A 81 -14.42 13.49 1.65
CA GLN A 81 -13.97 12.16 1.23
C GLN A 81 -13.10 12.21 -0.04
N SER A 82 -12.22 13.22 -0.09
CA SER A 82 -11.40 13.49 -1.26
C SER A 82 -9.92 13.43 -0.90
N LEU A 83 -9.10 13.00 -1.85
CA LEU A 83 -7.67 13.10 -1.77
C LEU A 83 -7.09 13.81 -3.01
N LYS A 84 -6.00 14.51 -2.81
CA LYS A 84 -5.23 15.15 -3.86
C LYS A 84 -3.77 14.75 -3.72
N LEU A 85 -3.21 14.14 -4.74
CA LEU A 85 -1.81 13.72 -4.78
C LEU A 85 -1.07 14.47 -5.89
N LEU A 86 -0.08 15.26 -5.51
CA LEU A 86 0.92 15.79 -6.44
C LEU A 86 2.17 14.93 -6.34
N ALA A 87 2.59 14.33 -7.45
CA ALA A 87 3.86 13.60 -7.52
C ALA A 87 4.93 14.44 -8.22
N LEU A 88 6.13 14.41 -7.67
CA LEU A 88 7.31 15.10 -8.17
C LEU A 88 8.43 14.08 -8.42
N ASP A 89 9.32 14.37 -9.37
CA ASP A 89 10.59 13.64 -9.47
C ASP A 89 11.58 14.12 -8.38
N ASP A 90 12.81 13.60 -8.44
CA ASP A 90 13.91 13.97 -7.55
C ASP A 90 14.40 15.42 -7.73
N LEU A 91 14.15 16.02 -8.90
CA LEU A 91 14.45 17.43 -9.19
C LEU A 91 13.31 18.38 -8.80
N GLY A 92 12.19 17.85 -8.28
CA GLY A 92 11.01 18.63 -7.90
C GLY A 92 10.09 18.98 -9.09
N THR A 93 10.32 18.38 -10.27
CA THR A 93 9.46 18.56 -11.43
C THR A 93 8.17 17.79 -11.26
N LYS A 94 7.03 18.42 -11.58
CA LYS A 94 5.72 17.76 -11.51
C LYS A 94 5.67 16.60 -12.48
N LEU A 95 5.37 15.40 -11.97
CA LEU A 95 5.10 14.20 -12.75
C LEU A 95 3.63 14.16 -13.15
N PHE A 96 2.75 14.20 -12.14
CA PHE A 96 1.30 14.22 -12.30
C PHE A 96 0.61 14.85 -11.09
N LEU A 97 -0.64 15.26 -11.29
CA LEU A 97 -1.57 15.64 -10.23
C LEU A 97 -2.82 14.76 -10.34
N LEU A 98 -3.15 14.03 -9.29
CA LEU A 98 -4.35 13.20 -9.20
C LEU A 98 -5.27 13.73 -8.11
N GLN A 99 -6.54 13.93 -8.46
CA GLN A 99 -7.62 14.21 -7.52
C GLN A 99 -8.60 13.04 -7.54
N LEU A 100 -8.88 12.46 -6.38
CA LEU A 100 -9.91 11.43 -6.21
C LEU A 100 -10.95 11.93 -5.22
N GLY A 101 -12.22 11.71 -5.53
CA GLY A 101 -13.32 11.99 -4.62
C GLY A 101 -14.59 11.24 -5.00
N PRO A 102 -15.72 11.50 -4.31
CA PRO A 102 -16.98 10.83 -4.60
C PRO A 102 -17.51 11.10 -6.01
N ALA A 103 -17.20 12.28 -6.56
CA ALA A 103 -17.64 12.70 -7.89
C ALA A 103 -16.84 12.04 -9.04
N GLY A 104 -15.74 11.35 -8.73
CA GLY A 104 -14.88 10.73 -9.73
C GLY A 104 -13.39 11.01 -9.50
N GLU A 105 -12.66 10.96 -10.60
CA GLU A 105 -11.20 11.10 -10.63
C GLU A 105 -10.78 12.06 -11.73
N GLU A 106 -9.78 12.88 -11.43
CA GLU A 106 -9.15 13.79 -12.39
C GLU A 106 -7.63 13.61 -12.30
N LEU A 107 -7.02 13.20 -13.42
CA LEU A 107 -5.58 13.04 -13.54
C LEU A 107 -5.04 14.02 -14.56
N GLN A 108 -4.02 14.79 -14.17
CA GLN A 108 -3.24 15.65 -15.05
C GLN A 108 -1.81 15.14 -15.09
N VAL A 109 -1.36 14.68 -16.26
CA VAL A 109 0.00 14.15 -16.48
C VAL A 109 0.86 15.26 -17.11
N TYR A 110 1.99 15.58 -16.50
CA TYR A 110 2.88 16.65 -16.97
C TYR A 110 4.15 16.13 -17.65
N GLN A 111 4.59 14.90 -17.33
CA GLN A 111 5.85 14.36 -17.83
C GLN A 111 5.65 13.28 -18.91
N PRO A 112 6.26 13.45 -20.11
CA PRO A 112 6.21 12.45 -21.17
C PRO A 112 6.80 11.09 -20.76
N ALA A 113 7.74 11.07 -19.79
CA ALA A 113 8.33 9.83 -19.28
C ALA A 113 7.28 8.84 -18.74
N LEU A 114 6.12 9.35 -18.29
CA LEU A 114 4.99 8.56 -17.83
C LEU A 114 4.23 7.88 -18.97
N GLN A 115 4.30 8.40 -20.21
CA GLN A 115 3.69 7.78 -21.38
C GLN A 115 4.31 6.42 -21.72
N GLY A 116 5.55 6.19 -21.27
CA GLY A 116 6.18 4.88 -21.37
C GLY A 116 5.52 3.81 -20.50
N PHE A 117 4.57 4.17 -19.63
CA PHE A 117 3.83 3.27 -18.76
C PHE A 117 2.40 3.09 -19.28
N ALA A 118 2.18 2.07 -20.11
CA ALA A 118 0.85 1.79 -20.67
C ALA A 118 -0.16 1.54 -19.55
N GLY A 119 -1.28 2.29 -19.56
CA GLY A 119 -2.32 2.20 -18.52
C GLY A 119 -1.91 2.78 -17.17
N PHE A 120 -0.86 3.60 -17.10
CA PHE A 120 -0.37 4.21 -15.85
C PHE A 120 -1.48 4.88 -15.02
N GLU A 121 -2.40 5.56 -15.70
CA GLU A 121 -3.50 6.28 -15.07
C GLU A 121 -4.39 5.32 -14.26
N ASP A 122 -4.87 4.25 -14.89
CA ASP A 122 -5.68 3.20 -14.27
C ASP A 122 -4.93 2.48 -13.14
N LEU A 123 -3.61 2.29 -13.30
CA LEU A 123 -2.76 1.69 -12.28
C LEU A 123 -2.66 2.58 -11.04
N LEU A 124 -2.42 3.88 -11.24
CA LEU A 124 -2.26 4.86 -10.19
C LEU A 124 -3.57 5.06 -9.40
N VAL A 125 -4.69 5.25 -10.10
CA VAL A 125 -6.01 5.35 -9.47
C VAL A 125 -6.31 4.11 -8.66
N SER A 126 -6.14 2.91 -9.26
CA SER A 126 -6.38 1.65 -8.57
C SER A 126 -5.48 1.49 -7.34
N ALA A 127 -4.21 1.87 -7.44
CA ALA A 127 -3.28 1.86 -6.32
C ALA A 127 -3.73 2.77 -5.17
N LEU A 128 -4.10 4.01 -5.46
CA LEU A 128 -4.54 4.95 -4.42
C LEU A 128 -5.86 4.54 -3.78
N ARG A 129 -6.83 4.03 -4.54
CA ARG A 129 -8.09 3.50 -4.00
C ARG A 129 -7.86 2.30 -3.07
N ARG A 130 -6.81 1.51 -3.30
CA ARG A 130 -6.43 0.38 -2.42
C ARG A 130 -5.70 0.83 -1.16
N LEU A 131 -4.88 1.89 -1.25
CA LEU A 131 -4.03 2.39 -0.17
C LEU A 131 -4.77 3.32 0.81
N TYR A 132 -5.61 4.19 0.28
CA TYR A 132 -6.29 5.25 1.02
C TYR A 132 -7.78 4.93 1.16
N PRO A 133 -8.48 5.53 2.14
CA PRO A 133 -9.76 5.03 2.60
C PRO A 133 -10.82 5.02 1.50
N GLY A 134 -11.03 3.83 0.92
CA GLY A 134 -12.11 3.54 -0.02
C GLY A 134 -12.83 2.21 0.25
N GLY A 135 -12.33 1.38 1.18
CA GLY A 135 -12.91 0.07 1.49
C GLY A 135 -13.32 -0.05 2.95
N THR A 136 -14.60 0.12 3.25
CA THR A 136 -15.17 -0.23 4.55
C THR A 136 -15.24 -1.75 4.67
N ILE A 137 -14.68 -2.31 5.75
CA ILE A 137 -14.83 -3.74 6.04
C ILE A 137 -16.31 -4.01 6.34
N ALA A 138 -16.97 -4.81 5.50
CA ALA A 138 -18.41 -5.03 5.57
C ALA A 138 -18.85 -5.70 6.88
N ALA A 139 -20.07 -5.42 7.33
CA ALA A 139 -20.62 -5.97 8.57
C ALA A 139 -20.92 -7.49 8.51
N ASN A 140 -20.79 -8.13 7.36
CA ASN A 140 -20.95 -9.59 7.19
C ASN A 140 -19.61 -10.32 6.96
N THR A 141 -18.49 -9.61 7.17
CA THR A 141 -17.13 -10.15 7.01
C THR A 141 -16.88 -11.31 7.97
N ARG A 142 -16.41 -12.45 7.43
CA ARG A 142 -16.06 -13.64 8.21
C ARG A 142 -14.75 -13.41 8.95
N MET A 143 -14.71 -13.80 10.22
CA MET A 143 -13.52 -13.68 11.07
C MET A 143 -12.90 -15.05 11.32
N GLU A 144 -11.59 -15.14 11.09
CA GLU A 144 -10.78 -16.36 11.24
C GLU A 144 -9.56 -16.04 12.12
N LEU A 145 -9.25 -16.93 13.07
CA LEU A 145 -8.06 -16.82 13.90
C LEU A 145 -6.91 -17.58 13.23
N GLY A 146 -5.82 -16.88 12.94
CA GLY A 146 -4.53 -17.48 12.58
C GLY A 146 -3.60 -17.63 13.78
N GLU A 147 -2.35 -18.04 13.53
CA GLU A 147 -1.35 -18.24 14.57
C GLU A 147 -0.93 -16.93 15.26
N ASP A 148 -0.71 -15.88 14.47
CA ASP A 148 -0.18 -14.58 14.89
C ASP A 148 -1.05 -13.39 14.42
N ALA A 149 -2.24 -13.67 13.90
CA ALA A 149 -3.12 -12.65 13.35
C ALA A 149 -4.59 -13.06 13.34
N TRP A 150 -5.46 -12.07 13.39
CA TRP A 150 -6.86 -12.20 12.98
C TRP A 150 -6.99 -11.90 11.49
N LEU A 151 -7.74 -12.73 10.78
CA LEU A 151 -8.07 -12.55 9.36
C LEU A 151 -9.55 -12.25 9.21
N LEU A 152 -9.86 -11.16 8.53
CA LEU A 152 -11.20 -10.79 8.14
C LEU A 152 -11.35 -11.00 6.62
N ARG A 153 -12.37 -11.74 6.18
CA ARG A 153 -12.65 -12.00 4.75
C ARG A 153 -14.00 -11.41 4.35
N ALA A 154 -13.96 -10.47 3.42
CA ALA A 154 -15.15 -9.75 2.94
C ALA A 154 -15.39 -10.03 1.46
N PRO A 155 -16.64 -10.30 1.04
CA PRO A 155 -16.96 -10.32 -0.39
C PRO A 155 -16.87 -8.90 -0.96
N GLU A 156 -16.18 -8.76 -2.08
CA GLU A 156 -16.03 -7.50 -2.83
C GLU A 156 -16.39 -7.78 -4.30
N GLY A 157 -17.67 -7.67 -4.63
CA GLY A 157 -18.19 -8.08 -5.93
C GLY A 157 -17.97 -9.58 -6.17
N ALA A 158 -17.21 -9.91 -7.22
CA ALA A 158 -16.87 -11.29 -7.58
C ALA A 158 -15.63 -11.85 -6.87
N VAL A 159 -14.89 -11.01 -6.13
CA VAL A 159 -13.64 -11.41 -5.45
C VAL A 159 -13.80 -11.36 -3.94
N THR A 160 -12.89 -12.02 -3.22
CA THR A 160 -12.84 -11.94 -1.75
C THR A 160 -11.64 -11.08 -1.34
N ALA A 161 -11.92 -9.96 -0.69
CA ALA A 161 -10.91 -9.17 0.00
C ALA A 161 -10.59 -9.81 1.36
N TRP A 162 -9.34 -9.67 1.81
CA TRP A 162 -8.90 -10.12 3.12
C TRP A 162 -8.14 -9.01 3.84
N PHE A 163 -8.25 -8.99 5.16
CA PHE A 163 -7.62 -8.00 6.03
C PHE A 163 -6.99 -8.72 7.22
N ARG A 164 -5.70 -8.50 7.43
CA ARG A 164 -4.88 -9.14 8.46
C ARG A 164 -4.60 -8.15 9.57
N PHE A 165 -4.97 -8.51 10.79
CA PHE A 165 -4.73 -7.73 12.00
C PHE A 165 -3.75 -8.48 12.91
N SER A 166 -2.65 -7.85 13.29
CA SER A 166 -1.59 -8.50 14.08
C SER A 166 -1.16 -7.64 15.29
N GLY A 167 -0.55 -8.29 16.28
CA GLY A 167 -0.06 -7.64 17.49
C GLY A 167 -1.00 -7.79 18.71
N PRO A 168 -0.54 -7.41 19.92
CA PRO A 168 -1.30 -7.56 21.15
C PRO A 168 -2.52 -6.63 21.20
N GLN A 169 -2.43 -5.46 20.57
CA GLN A 169 -3.55 -4.63 20.17
C GLN A 169 -3.63 -4.76 18.65
N PRO A 170 -4.51 -5.63 18.10
CA PRO A 170 -4.43 -5.98 16.69
C PRO A 170 -4.65 -4.75 15.80
N LEU A 171 -3.63 -4.41 15.02
CA LEU A 171 -3.65 -3.33 14.04
C LEU A 171 -3.65 -3.93 12.64
N LEU A 172 -4.29 -3.25 11.69
CA LEU A 172 -4.26 -3.68 10.30
C LEU A 172 -2.82 -3.65 9.76
N THR A 173 -2.26 -4.82 9.46
CA THR A 173 -0.88 -4.99 9.01
C THR A 173 -0.77 -5.38 7.53
N SER A 174 -1.81 -5.96 6.95
CA SER A 174 -1.84 -6.30 5.54
C SER A 174 -3.29 -6.48 5.06
N TRP A 175 -3.56 -6.19 3.79
CA TRP A 175 -4.84 -6.50 3.16
C TRP A 175 -4.65 -6.77 1.68
N GLY A 176 -5.58 -7.47 1.06
CA GLY A 176 -5.47 -7.80 -0.34
C GLY A 176 -6.72 -8.41 -0.91
N GLY A 177 -6.62 -8.77 -2.18
CA GLY A 177 -7.65 -9.45 -2.92
C GLY A 177 -7.02 -10.34 -3.98
N GLU A 178 -7.78 -10.65 -5.02
CA GLU A 178 -7.30 -11.57 -6.04
C GLU A 178 -6.20 -10.93 -6.90
N GLY A 179 -4.95 -11.31 -6.64
CA GLY A 179 -3.78 -10.89 -7.41
C GLY A 179 -3.09 -9.63 -6.92
N TRP A 180 -3.57 -9.00 -5.84
CA TRP A 180 -2.94 -7.82 -5.25
C TRP A 180 -2.94 -7.88 -3.71
N GLN A 181 -1.97 -7.23 -3.08
CA GLN A 181 -1.85 -7.10 -1.63
C GLN A 181 -1.13 -5.80 -1.24
N VAL A 182 -1.48 -5.23 -0.10
CA VAL A 182 -0.76 -4.15 0.58
C VAL A 182 -0.24 -4.67 1.90
N ASP A 183 1.05 -4.51 2.13
CA ASP A 183 1.71 -4.82 3.39
C ASP A 183 2.18 -3.54 4.07
N CYS A 184 1.95 -3.43 5.37
CA CYS A 184 2.32 -2.29 6.19
C CYS A 184 3.49 -2.62 7.11
N TYR A 185 4.34 -1.63 7.34
CA TYR A 185 5.57 -1.76 8.08
C TYR A 185 5.75 -0.56 9.01
N GLN A 186 6.46 -0.80 10.12
CA GLN A 186 6.89 0.26 11.04
C GLN A 186 5.71 1.14 11.47
N LEU A 187 4.70 0.53 12.11
CA LEU A 187 3.55 1.26 12.62
C LEU A 187 4.00 2.28 13.68
N ARG A 188 3.77 3.57 13.43
CA ARG A 188 4.12 4.67 14.33
C ARG A 188 2.88 5.23 15.00
N ARG A 189 3.04 5.64 16.26
CA ARG A 189 2.04 6.43 16.98
C ARG A 189 2.43 7.90 16.97
N HIS A 190 1.50 8.77 16.61
CA HIS A 190 1.68 10.22 16.66
C HIS A 190 0.37 10.88 17.09
N ARG A 191 0.42 11.70 18.15
CA ARG A 191 -0.76 12.36 18.75
C ARG A 191 -1.95 11.42 19.00
N GLY A 192 -1.67 10.20 19.45
CA GLY A 192 -2.69 9.18 19.77
C GLY A 192 -3.20 8.36 18.58
N GLN A 193 -2.85 8.73 17.35
CA GLN A 193 -3.20 8.00 16.14
C GLN A 193 -2.06 7.07 15.73
N ILE A 194 -2.38 5.98 15.05
CA ILE A 194 -1.41 4.99 14.55
C ILE A 194 -1.52 4.92 13.04
N TRP A 195 -0.39 4.88 12.34
CA TRP A 195 -0.32 4.63 10.90
C TRP A 195 1.03 4.01 10.51
N PRO A 196 1.12 3.34 9.36
CA PRO A 196 2.39 2.79 8.88
C PRO A 196 3.36 3.89 8.46
N GLU A 197 4.64 3.75 8.80
CA GLU A 197 5.71 4.51 8.16
C GLU A 197 5.97 3.98 6.76
N GLY A 198 5.93 2.66 6.56
CA GLY A 198 6.19 2.02 5.26
C GLY A 198 4.99 1.21 4.76
N MET A 199 4.69 1.31 3.47
CA MET A 199 3.69 0.48 2.80
C MET A 199 4.26 -0.09 1.50
N VAL A 200 3.89 -1.33 1.19
CA VAL A 200 4.22 -1.99 -0.08
C VAL A 200 2.95 -2.54 -0.70
N LEU A 201 2.53 -1.96 -1.80
CA LEU A 201 1.46 -2.51 -2.65
C LEU A 201 2.11 -3.36 -3.75
N ASN A 202 1.69 -4.61 -3.88
CA ASN A 202 2.04 -5.50 -4.98
C ASN A 202 0.76 -5.85 -5.75
N ASP A 203 0.74 -5.67 -7.06
CA ASP A 203 -0.29 -6.20 -7.95
C ASP A 203 0.38 -7.10 -8.99
N ARG A 204 0.32 -8.40 -8.74
CA ARG A 204 0.96 -9.42 -9.59
C ARG A 204 0.23 -9.60 -10.90
N LYS A 205 -1.10 -9.41 -10.92
CA LYS A 205 -1.90 -9.50 -12.15
C LYS A 205 -1.54 -8.38 -13.12
N ARG A 206 -1.33 -7.17 -12.60
CA ARG A 206 -0.96 -5.99 -13.39
C ARG A 206 0.55 -5.75 -13.51
N GLY A 207 1.37 -6.59 -12.86
CA GLY A 207 2.82 -6.57 -12.99
C GLY A 207 3.52 -5.34 -12.38
N TYR A 208 2.92 -4.71 -11.36
CA TYR A 208 3.50 -3.55 -10.70
C TYR A 208 3.65 -3.72 -9.19
N ARG A 209 4.56 -2.91 -8.63
CA ARG A 209 4.81 -2.77 -7.20
C ARG A 209 5.00 -1.29 -6.86
N LEU A 210 4.43 -0.86 -5.75
CA LEU A 210 4.56 0.50 -5.25
C LEU A 210 5.04 0.43 -3.80
N LEU A 211 6.23 0.98 -3.55
CA LEU A 211 6.76 1.18 -2.20
C LEU A 211 6.49 2.62 -1.82
N LEU A 212 5.99 2.84 -0.61
CA LEU A 212 5.65 4.15 -0.07
C LEU A 212 6.24 4.28 1.33
N ARG A 213 6.85 5.42 1.61
CA ARG A 213 7.26 5.81 2.96
C ARG A 213 6.64 7.14 3.32
N ASN A 214 5.96 7.18 4.46
CA ASN A 214 5.43 8.40 5.07
C ASN A 214 6.54 9.11 5.82
N GLU A 215 6.99 10.24 5.30
CA GLU A 215 8.09 11.02 5.88
C GLU A 215 7.55 12.00 6.93
N GLU A 216 6.55 12.80 6.53
CA GLU A 216 6.04 13.91 7.33
C GLU A 216 4.53 14.01 7.22
N PHE A 217 3.92 14.45 8.33
CA PHE A 217 2.50 14.77 8.41
C PHE A 217 2.32 16.16 9.00
N THR A 218 1.53 16.99 8.34
CA THR A 218 1.11 18.31 8.80
C THR A 218 -0.41 18.33 8.88
N ALA A 219 -0.94 18.44 10.09
CA ALA A 219 -2.37 18.58 10.30
C ALA A 219 -2.87 19.90 9.69
N ASP A 220 -4.09 19.90 9.16
CA ASP A 220 -4.75 21.16 8.81
C ASP A 220 -5.19 21.85 10.11
N GLU A 221 -4.62 23.03 10.38
CA GLU A 221 -5.07 23.91 11.45
C GLU A 221 -6.45 24.45 11.06
N ARG A 222 -7.50 24.01 11.76
CA ARG A 222 -8.87 24.47 11.59
C ARG A 222 -9.36 25.10 12.89
#